data_AF-A0A8S3KD93-F1
#
_entry.id   AF-A0A8S3KD93-F1
#
_cell.length_a   1.000
_cell.length_b   1.000
_cell.length_c   1.000
_cell.angle_alpha   90.00
_cell.angle_beta   90.00
_cell.angle_gamma   90.00
#
_symmetry.space_group_name_H-M   'P 1'
#
loop_
_entity.id
_entity.type
_entity.pdbx_description
1 polymer ?
#
loop_
_entity_poly.entity_id
_entity_poly.type
_entity_poly.pdbx_seq_one_letter_code
_entity_poly.pdbx_strand_id
1 'polypeptide(L)'
;LGSVTYAPMNSVKNASTTTSISFPYLREIYGYMLLGYSSLDSFSSMFPNLSVIHGRDLHQGYSLIITNNFLLHELGLKSLVSIRRGNVIIARNAQLCYGKSLRWNDLLETKQNHIILRQNRDNCAFCPTCPSACWSP
;
A
#
# COMPACT_ATOMS: atom_id res chain seq x y z
N LEU A 1 -8.63 -9.61 -15.26
CA LEU A 1 -8.46 -8.17 -14.98
C LEU A 1 -9.39 -7.82 -13.83
N GLY A 2 -8.88 -7.56 -12.62
CA GLY A 2 -9.71 -7.51 -11.41
C GLY A 2 -9.03 -6.83 -10.23
N SER A 3 -9.52 -7.12 -9.04
CA SER A 3 -9.00 -6.61 -7.76
C SER A 3 -7.96 -7.56 -7.17
N VAL A 4 -7.06 -7.02 -6.33
CA VAL A 4 -6.04 -7.79 -5.59
C VAL A 4 -6.37 -7.72 -4.12
N THR A 5 -6.40 -8.87 -3.45
CA THR A 5 -6.52 -8.95 -1.99
C THR A 5 -5.43 -9.86 -1.45
N TYR A 6 -4.59 -9.33 -0.56
CA TYR A 6 -3.62 -10.08 0.20
C TYR A 6 -3.87 -9.84 1.68
N ALA A 7 -4.49 -10.84 2.32
CA ALA A 7 -4.82 -10.81 3.73
C ALA A 7 -4.67 -12.19 4.37
N PRO A 8 -3.44 -12.69 4.56
CA PRO A 8 -3.22 -13.98 5.21
C PRO A 8 -3.67 -13.86 6.67
N MET A 9 -4.85 -14.41 7.00
CA MET A 9 -5.34 -14.44 8.38
C MET A 9 -4.36 -15.22 9.25
N ASN A 10 -3.87 -14.60 10.34
CA ASN A 10 -3.04 -15.26 11.35
C ASN A 10 -3.80 -16.43 12.00
N SER A 11 -3.71 -17.61 11.40
CA SER A 11 -3.96 -18.87 12.08
C SER A 11 -2.61 -19.32 12.61
N VAL A 12 -2.42 -19.21 13.92
CA VAL A 12 -1.24 -19.70 14.63
C VAL A 12 -0.96 -21.15 14.21
N LYS A 13 0.03 -21.38 13.34
CA LYS A 13 0.74 -22.65 13.16
C LYS A 13 2.17 -22.34 12.71
N ASN A 14 3.10 -22.56 13.64
CA ASN A 14 4.55 -22.70 13.48
C ASN A 14 5.23 -21.84 12.42
N ALA A 15 6.06 -20.91 12.90
CA ALA A 15 7.06 -20.19 12.13
C ALA A 15 7.99 -21.18 11.39
N SER A 16 7.69 -21.51 10.15
CA SER A 16 8.67 -22.00 9.17
C SER A 16 8.06 -21.87 7.78
N THR A 17 8.68 -21.06 6.93
CA THR A 17 8.33 -20.78 5.52
C THR A 17 7.23 -19.73 5.27
N THR A 18 7.54 -18.46 5.52
CA THR A 18 6.94 -17.38 4.71
C THR A 18 7.41 -17.56 3.28
N THR A 19 6.58 -18.19 2.44
CA THR A 19 6.83 -18.22 1.00
C THR A 19 6.85 -16.78 0.50
N SER A 20 7.94 -16.35 -0.11
CA SER A 20 8.08 -15.02 -0.70
C SER A 20 7.20 -14.92 -1.95
N ILE A 21 5.96 -14.48 -1.77
CA ILE A 21 5.04 -14.23 -2.87
C ILE A 21 5.47 -12.95 -3.59
N SER A 22 5.65 -13.01 -4.91
CA SER A 22 5.99 -11.86 -5.73
C SER A 22 5.19 -11.86 -7.04
N PHE A 23 4.80 -10.67 -7.48
CA PHE A 23 4.09 -10.42 -8.73
C PHE A 23 4.91 -9.48 -9.61
N PRO A 24 6.06 -9.92 -10.15
CA PRO A 24 6.99 -9.06 -10.86
C PRO A 24 6.41 -8.47 -12.16
N TYR A 25 5.45 -9.13 -12.77
CA TYR A 25 4.81 -8.68 -14.02
C TYR A 25 3.52 -7.90 -13.81
N LEU A 26 3.02 -7.79 -12.57
CA LEU A 26 1.81 -7.04 -12.29
C LEU A 26 2.12 -5.54 -12.37
N ARG A 27 1.60 -4.88 -13.41
CA ARG A 27 1.77 -3.44 -13.63
C ARG A 27 0.50 -2.65 -13.37
N GLU A 28 -0.66 -3.28 -13.54
CA GLU A 28 -1.95 -2.60 -13.45
C GLU A 28 -2.98 -3.44 -12.70
N ILE A 29 -3.71 -2.79 -11.81
CA ILE A 29 -4.87 -3.34 -11.12
C ILE A 29 -6.11 -2.59 -11.59
N TYR A 30 -7.09 -3.31 -12.12
CA TYR A 30 -8.28 -2.68 -12.73
C TYR A 30 -9.37 -2.37 -11.69
N GLY A 31 -9.45 -3.17 -10.62
CA GLY A 31 -10.35 -2.94 -9.49
C GLY A 31 -9.65 -2.24 -8.33
N TYR A 32 -9.84 -2.77 -7.12
CA TYR A 32 -9.20 -2.29 -5.90
C TYR A 32 -8.01 -3.18 -5.48
N MET A 33 -7.17 -2.66 -4.59
CA MET A 33 -6.09 -3.38 -3.93
C MET A 33 -6.30 -3.34 -2.41
N LEU A 34 -6.38 -4.50 -1.77
CA LEU A 34 -6.46 -4.64 -0.31
C LEU A 34 -5.24 -5.42 0.19
N LEU A 35 -4.44 -4.78 1.05
CA LEU A 35 -3.30 -5.38 1.72
C LEU A 35 -3.49 -5.29 3.24
N GLY A 36 -3.69 -6.41 3.91
CA GLY A 36 -3.88 -6.37 5.35
C GLY A 36 -3.50 -7.62 6.10
N TYR A 37 -3.43 -7.52 7.43
CA TYR A 37 -3.09 -8.65 8.30
C TYR A 37 -1.77 -9.37 7.93
N SER A 38 -0.88 -8.71 7.20
CA SER A 38 0.39 -9.27 6.78
C SER A 38 1.47 -9.12 7.85
N SER A 39 2.41 -10.06 7.86
CA SER A 39 3.66 -10.01 8.61
C SER A 39 4.83 -9.44 7.79
N LEU A 40 4.59 -8.91 6.58
CA LEU A 40 5.62 -8.28 5.76
C LEU A 40 6.04 -6.92 6.34
N ASP A 41 7.33 -6.60 6.17
CA ASP A 41 7.93 -5.32 6.53
C ASP A 41 7.86 -4.27 5.42
N SER A 42 7.77 -4.71 4.16
CA SER A 42 7.56 -3.90 2.95
C SER A 42 6.83 -4.70 1.87
N PHE A 43 6.05 -4.05 1.01
CA PHE A 43 5.47 -4.67 -0.19
C PHE A 43 6.34 -4.51 -1.45
N SER A 44 7.55 -3.94 -1.34
CA SER A 44 8.41 -3.64 -2.48
C SER A 44 8.82 -4.88 -3.29
N SER A 45 9.08 -6.00 -2.63
CA SER A 45 9.42 -7.27 -3.31
C SER A 45 8.18 -7.96 -3.89
N MET A 46 7.00 -7.68 -3.33
CA MET A 46 5.74 -8.30 -3.74
C MET A 46 5.17 -7.65 -5.00
N PHE A 47 5.26 -6.32 -5.12
CA PHE A 47 4.70 -5.56 -6.25
C PHE A 47 5.72 -4.58 -6.85
N PRO A 48 6.87 -5.06 -7.35
CA PRO A 48 7.98 -4.18 -7.75
C PRO A 48 7.63 -3.28 -8.94
N ASN A 49 6.73 -3.71 -9.82
CA ASN A 49 6.38 -3.01 -11.07
C ASN A 49 4.94 -2.49 -11.13
N LEU A 50 4.21 -2.52 -10.01
CA LEU A 50 2.83 -2.01 -9.96
C LEU A 50 2.85 -0.49 -10.18
N SER A 51 2.23 -0.04 -11.27
CA SER A 51 2.23 1.35 -11.70
C SER A 51 0.88 2.06 -11.62
N VAL A 52 -0.22 1.34 -11.88
CA VAL A 52 -1.55 1.96 -11.97
C VAL A 52 -2.62 1.15 -11.24
N ILE A 53 -3.44 1.84 -10.45
CA ILE A 53 -4.70 1.31 -9.90
C ILE A 53 -5.85 2.08 -10.57
N HIS A 54 -6.66 1.40 -11.38
CA HIS A 54 -7.73 2.05 -12.15
C HIS A 54 -8.99 2.33 -11.33
N GLY A 55 -9.31 1.53 -10.30
CA GLY A 55 -10.49 1.76 -9.46
C GLY A 55 -11.83 1.67 -10.21
N ARG A 56 -11.94 0.79 -11.20
CA ARG A 56 -13.23 0.52 -11.89
C ARG A 56 -14.22 -0.17 -10.96
N ASP A 57 -13.70 -1.02 -10.08
CA ASP A 57 -14.40 -1.64 -8.95
C ASP A 57 -13.77 -1.16 -7.64
N LEU A 58 -14.60 -0.85 -6.64
CA LEU A 58 -14.19 -0.21 -5.38
C LEU A 58 -14.67 -1.04 -4.19
N HIS A 59 -13.80 -1.26 -3.21
CA HIS A 59 -14.18 -1.86 -1.94
C HIS A 59 -14.65 -0.77 -0.98
N GLN A 60 -15.96 -0.70 -0.70
CA GLN A 60 -16.55 0.32 0.17
C GLN A 60 -16.16 1.77 -0.21
N GLY A 61 -16.01 2.03 -1.52
CA GLY A 61 -15.59 3.33 -2.05
C GLY A 61 -14.06 3.56 -2.12
N TYR A 62 -13.26 2.57 -1.72
CA TYR A 62 -11.80 2.65 -1.77
C TYR A 62 -11.22 1.80 -2.91
N SER A 63 -10.17 2.32 -3.54
CA SER A 63 -9.37 1.59 -4.55
C SER A 63 -8.04 1.09 -3.99
N LEU A 64 -7.55 1.68 -2.89
CA LEU A 64 -6.38 1.21 -2.16
C LEU A 64 -6.68 1.17 -0.66
N ILE A 65 -6.52 -0.02 -0.08
CA ILE A 65 -6.77 -0.32 1.33
C ILE A 65 -5.52 -1.00 1.89
N ILE A 66 -4.83 -0.37 2.84
CA ILE A 66 -3.68 -0.95 3.53
C ILE A 66 -3.92 -0.91 5.04
N THR A 67 -4.23 -2.06 5.65
CA THR A 67 -4.70 -2.08 7.04
C THR A 67 -4.19 -3.23 7.89
N ASN A 68 -3.99 -3.00 9.18
CA ASN A 68 -3.68 -4.05 10.16
C ASN A 68 -2.37 -4.81 9.87
N ASN A 69 -1.38 -4.18 9.24
CA ASN A 69 -0.04 -4.75 9.05
C ASN A 69 0.89 -4.24 10.15
N PHE A 70 1.03 -5.00 11.24
CA PHE A 70 1.74 -4.53 12.44
C PHE A 70 3.26 -4.40 12.25
N LEU A 71 3.85 -5.23 11.38
CA LEU A 71 5.30 -5.24 11.09
C LEU A 71 5.69 -4.38 9.89
N LEU A 72 4.72 -3.75 9.22
CA LEU A 72 4.97 -2.96 8.02
C LEU A 72 5.69 -1.66 8.39
N HIS A 73 6.90 -1.46 7.86
CA HIS A 73 7.72 -0.27 8.09
C HIS A 73 7.59 0.75 6.96
N GLU A 74 7.35 0.27 5.74
CA GLU A 74 7.19 1.10 4.55
C GLU A 74 6.18 0.46 3.58
N LEU A 75 5.56 1.25 2.71
CA LEU A 75 4.64 0.70 1.70
C LEU A 75 5.39 -0.01 0.57
N GLY A 76 6.56 0.48 0.15
CA GLY A 76 7.37 -0.14 -0.88
C GLY A 76 6.80 -0.11 -2.31
N LEU A 77 5.69 0.60 -2.57
CA LEU A 77 5.05 0.69 -3.89
C LEU A 77 5.76 1.72 -4.80
N LYS A 78 7.07 1.56 -4.99
CA LYS A 78 7.96 2.57 -5.61
C LYS A 78 7.61 2.91 -7.06
N SER A 79 7.02 1.97 -7.79
CA SER A 79 6.63 2.15 -9.19
C SER A 79 5.23 2.73 -9.37
N LEU A 80 4.47 2.92 -8.28
CA LEU A 80 3.10 3.40 -8.33
C LEU A 80 3.09 4.88 -8.71
N VAL A 81 2.45 5.20 -9.84
CA VAL A 81 2.40 6.55 -10.39
C VAL A 81 0.98 7.09 -10.54
N SER A 82 -0.05 6.22 -10.55
CA SER A 82 -1.44 6.67 -10.68
C SER A 82 -2.45 5.78 -9.96
N ILE A 83 -3.39 6.44 -9.29
CA ILE A 83 -4.64 5.89 -8.76
C ILE A 83 -5.76 6.72 -9.40
N ARG A 84 -6.47 6.14 -10.36
CA ARG A 84 -7.40 6.89 -11.21
C ARG A 84 -8.69 7.29 -10.49
N ARG A 85 -9.29 6.33 -9.79
CA ARG A 85 -10.59 6.45 -9.13
C ARG A 85 -10.58 5.77 -7.77
N GLY A 86 -11.38 6.29 -6.84
CA GLY A 86 -11.60 5.70 -5.52
C GLY A 86 -10.73 6.32 -4.45
N ASN A 87 -11.23 6.24 -3.21
CA ASN A 87 -10.52 6.74 -2.05
C ASN A 87 -9.34 5.84 -1.67
N VAL A 88 -8.42 6.38 -0.87
CA VAL A 88 -7.29 5.64 -0.30
C VAL A 88 -7.44 5.61 1.22
N ILE A 89 -7.28 4.43 1.82
CA ILE A 89 -7.20 4.29 3.27
C ILE A 89 -5.97 3.49 3.66
N ILE A 90 -5.17 4.07 4.55
CA ILE A 90 -4.02 3.43 5.17
C ILE A 90 -4.19 3.59 6.67
N ALA A 91 -4.52 2.50 7.35
CA ALA A 91 -4.84 2.57 8.77
C ALA A 91 -4.32 1.39 9.58
N ARG A 92 -4.07 1.59 10.88
CA ARG A 92 -3.69 0.52 11.82
C ARG A 92 -2.41 -0.23 11.41
N ASN A 93 -1.43 0.48 10.84
CA ASN A 93 -0.11 -0.07 10.54
C ASN A 93 0.89 0.58 11.52
N ALA A 94 1.01 0.02 12.72
CA ALA A 94 1.64 0.69 13.87
C ALA A 94 3.13 1.05 13.66
N GLN A 95 3.84 0.31 12.81
CA GLN A 95 5.25 0.57 12.48
C GLN A 95 5.44 1.34 11.18
N LEU A 96 4.36 1.60 10.43
CA LEU A 96 4.44 2.18 9.09
C LEU A 96 4.89 3.62 9.14
N CYS A 97 6.05 3.87 8.55
CA CYS A 97 6.60 5.19 8.30
C CYS A 97 6.26 5.71 6.91
N TYR A 98 6.45 7.02 6.73
CA TYR A 98 6.40 7.73 5.44
C TYR A 98 5.06 7.74 4.70
N GLY A 99 4.03 7.02 5.17
CA GLY A 99 2.70 7.06 4.57
C GLY A 99 2.11 8.48 4.49
N LYS A 100 2.48 9.38 5.41
CA LYS A 100 2.10 10.80 5.39
C LYS A 100 2.99 11.69 4.50
N SER A 101 4.25 11.32 4.28
CA SER A 101 5.18 12.11 3.46
C SER A 101 4.99 11.87 1.96
N LEU A 102 4.16 10.92 1.57
CA LEU A 102 3.82 10.69 0.18
C LEU A 102 2.99 11.85 -0.38
N ARG A 103 3.36 12.34 -1.56
CA ARG A 103 2.60 13.35 -2.31
C ARG A 103 1.39 12.70 -2.99
N TRP A 104 0.40 12.29 -2.18
CA TRP A 104 -0.79 11.60 -2.66
C TRP A 104 -1.55 12.35 -3.76
N ASN A 105 -1.53 13.68 -3.73
CA ASN A 105 -2.16 14.50 -4.76
C ASN A 105 -1.52 14.31 -6.15
N ASP A 106 -0.27 13.87 -6.23
CA ASP A 106 0.38 13.55 -7.50
C ASP A 106 -0.03 12.16 -8.02
N LEU A 107 -0.43 11.27 -7.11
CA LEU A 107 -0.87 9.91 -7.44
C LEU A 107 -2.35 9.86 -7.81
N LEU A 108 -3.19 10.72 -7.21
CA LEU A 108 -4.63 10.72 -7.46
C LEU A 108 -4.97 11.53 -8.72
N GLU A 109 -5.53 10.87 -9.73
CA GLU A 109 -6.00 11.58 -10.94
C GLU A 109 -7.26 12.42 -10.64
N THR A 110 -8.14 11.93 -9.76
CA THR A 110 -9.39 12.62 -9.39
C THR A 110 -9.20 13.41 -8.10
N LYS A 111 -9.29 14.75 -8.18
CA LYS A 111 -9.12 15.67 -7.03
C LYS A 111 -10.15 15.51 -5.91
N GLN A 112 -11.26 14.82 -6.17
CA GLN A 112 -12.33 14.56 -5.20
C GLN A 112 -12.07 13.30 -4.34
N ASN A 113 -11.10 12.46 -4.73
CA ASN A 113 -10.76 11.28 -3.96
C ASN A 113 -10.14 11.69 -2.62
N HIS A 114 -10.56 11.03 -1.54
CA HIS A 114 -10.06 11.28 -0.20
C HIS A 114 -8.96 10.30 0.19
N ILE A 115 -7.99 10.80 0.96
CA ILE A 115 -6.94 9.98 1.59
C ILE A 115 -7.16 9.98 3.10
N ILE A 116 -7.25 8.78 3.68
CA ILE A 116 -7.43 8.59 5.11
C ILE A 116 -6.20 7.89 5.67
N LEU A 117 -5.43 8.60 6.49
CA LEU A 117 -4.25 8.08 7.20
C LEU A 117 -4.54 8.11 8.70
N ARG A 118 -4.71 6.95 9.36
CA ARG A 118 -5.06 6.89 10.79
C ARG A 118 -4.35 5.75 11.50
N GLN A 119 -3.90 5.94 12.74
CA GLN A 119 -3.30 4.86 13.54
C GLN A 119 -2.07 4.22 12.83
N ASN A 120 -1.26 5.05 12.16
CA ASN A 120 0.07 4.68 11.64
C ASN A 120 1.13 5.39 12.49
N ARG A 121 2.43 5.11 12.25
CA ARG A 121 3.50 5.76 13.01
C ARG A 121 3.62 7.25 12.66
N ASP A 122 3.62 8.11 13.67
CA ASP A 122 3.69 9.57 13.50
C ASP A 122 5.13 10.12 13.52
N ASN A 123 6.01 9.51 14.34
CA ASN A 123 7.40 9.96 14.53
C ASN A 123 8.38 9.00 13.84
N CYS A 124 8.69 9.29 12.59
CA CYS A 124 9.71 8.61 11.80
C CYS A 124 10.95 9.49 11.66
N ALA A 125 12.11 8.87 11.46
CA ALA A 125 13.33 9.61 11.15
C ALA A 125 13.12 10.44 9.86
N PHE A 126 13.85 11.55 9.75
CA PHE A 126 13.73 12.47 8.62
C PHE A 126 14.02 11.74 7.30
N CYS A 127 13.11 11.83 6.31
CA CYS A 127 13.41 11.36 4.97
C CYS A 127 14.40 12.35 4.32
N PRO A 128 15.62 11.93 3.94
CA PRO A 128 16.50 12.80 3.16
C PRO A 128 15.77 13.19 1.87
N THR A 129 15.80 14.47 1.53
CA THR A 129 15.08 15.12 0.41
C THR A 129 15.05 14.25 -0.85
N CYS A 130 13.93 13.55 -1.09
CA CYS A 130 13.64 12.87 -2.35
C CYS A 130 12.81 13.82 -3.24
N PRO A 131 13.18 14.01 -4.54
CA PRO A 131 12.39 14.82 -5.47
C PRO A 131 10.98 14.27 -5.73
N SER A 132 10.80 12.96 -5.51
CA SER A 132 9.55 12.20 -5.56
C SER A 132 9.20 11.71 -4.15
N ALA A 133 7.91 11.67 -3.84
CA ALA A 133 7.32 11.13 -2.61
C ALA A 133 8.12 9.97 -1.97
N CYS A 134 8.59 10.13 -0.73
CA CYS A 134 9.40 9.11 -0.06
C CYS A 134 8.57 7.85 0.24
N TRP A 135 8.86 6.75 -0.45
CA TRP A 135 8.30 5.43 -0.15
C TRP A 135 9.13 4.66 0.90
N SER A 136 10.36 5.12 1.17
CA SER A 136 11.37 4.59 2.10
C SER A 136 12.29 5.76 2.55
N PRO A 137 13.17 5.59 3.56
CA PRO A 137 14.33 6.45 3.72
C PRO A 137 15.23 6.45 2.47
#